data_AF-A0A961UW77-F1
#
_entry.id   AF-A0A961UW77-F1
#
_cell.length_a   1.000
_cell.length_b   1.000
_cell.length_c   1.000
_cell.angle_alpha   90.00
_cell.angle_beta   90.00
_cell.angle_gamma   90.00
#
_symmetry.space_group_name_H-M   'P 1'
#
loop_
_entity.id
_entity.type
_entity.pdbx_description
1 polymer ?
#
loop_
_entity_poly.entity_id
_entity_poly.type
_entity_poly.pdbx_seq_one_letter_code
_entity_poly.pdbx_strand_id
1 'polypeptide(L)' 'MATSDIVITGAARTAVGAFNGSFANTPAHELGAVAIKGALERSGTAPDEVDEVILGQILTAGQGQNPAR' A
#
# COMPACT_ATOMS: atom_id res chain seq x y z
N MET A 1 -15.02 -21.71 -8.73
CA MET A 1 -14.87 -20.86 -7.54
C MET A 1 -16.19 -20.17 -7.31
N ALA A 2 -16.73 -20.30 -6.10
CA ALA A 2 -17.92 -19.54 -5.75
C ALA A 2 -17.49 -18.08 -5.54
N THR A 3 -18.38 -17.12 -5.80
CA THR A 3 -18.08 -15.67 -5.70
C THR A 3 -17.65 -15.21 -4.30
N SER A 4 -17.75 -16.09 -3.31
CA SER A 4 -17.44 -15.88 -1.89
C SER A 4 -16.06 -16.41 -1.45
N ASP A 5 -15.25 -16.99 -2.35
CA ASP A 5 -13.94 -17.56 -1.99
C ASP A 5 -12.86 -16.49 -1.74
N ILE A 6 -13.08 -15.24 -2.19
CA ILE A 6 -12.14 -14.12 -2.03
C ILE A 6 -12.76 -13.11 -1.07
N VAL A 7 -12.04 -12.82 0.02
CA VAL A 7 -12.52 -11.91 1.08
C VAL A 7 -11.52 -10.78 1.32
N ILE A 8 -12.04 -9.61 1.70
CA ILE A 8 -11.24 -8.48 2.17
C ILE A 8 -11.15 -8.59 3.69
N THR A 9 -9.97 -8.92 4.20
CA THR A 9 -9.74 -9.09 5.64
C THR A 9 -9.34 -7.79 6.33
N GLY A 10 -8.81 -6.81 5.59
CA GLY A 10 -8.45 -5.50 6.13
C GLY A 10 -8.29 -4.44 5.04
N ALA A 11 -8.43 -3.18 5.43
CA ALA A 11 -8.23 -2.04 4.54
C ALA A 11 -7.76 -0.82 5.33
N ALA A 12 -6.81 -0.07 4.77
CA ALA A 12 -6.34 1.19 5.32
C ALA A 12 -5.89 2.14 4.20
N ARG A 13 -5.67 3.41 4.56
CA ARG A 13 -5.14 4.44 3.67
C ARG A 13 -4.37 5.47 4.48
N THR A 14 -3.50 6.21 3.81
CA THR A 14 -2.93 7.45 4.35
C THR A 14 -3.97 8.58 4.35
N ALA A 15 -3.65 9.69 5.00
CA ALA A 15 -4.30 10.96 4.69
C ALA A 15 -3.92 11.39 3.26
N VAL A 16 -4.79 12.16 2.60
CA VAL A 16 -4.49 12.71 1.27
C VAL A 16 -3.91 14.11 1.45
N GLY A 17 -2.66 14.31 1.02
CA GLY A 17 -2.01 15.61 1.03
C GLY A 17 -2.37 16.42 -0.22
N ALA A 18 -2.39 17.75 -0.09
CA ALA A 18 -2.44 18.64 -1.25
C ALA A 18 -1.11 18.63 -2.01
N PHE A 19 -1.13 19.02 -3.28
CA PHE A 19 0.09 19.17 -4.09
C PHE A 19 1.06 20.15 -3.43
N ASN A 20 2.33 19.75 -3.29
CA ASN A 20 3.36 20.47 -2.52
C ASN A 20 3.00 20.75 -1.05
N GLY A 21 2.11 19.96 -0.45
CA GLY A 21 1.71 20.06 0.96
C GLY A 21 2.43 19.08 1.89
N SER A 22 1.68 18.48 2.83
CA SER A 22 2.22 17.70 3.96
C SER A 22 3.11 16.51 3.58
N PHE A 23 2.96 15.97 2.37
CA PHE A 23 3.74 14.82 1.88
C PHE A 23 4.64 15.18 0.69
N ALA A 24 4.92 16.47 0.46
CA ALA A 24 5.66 16.93 -0.72
C ALA A 24 7.04 16.28 -0.87
N ASN A 25 7.70 15.99 0.25
CA ASN A 25 9.03 15.41 0.31
C ASN A 25 9.02 13.93 0.71
N THR A 26 7.84 13.32 0.83
CA THR A 26 7.70 11.91 1.20
C THR A 26 7.69 11.06 -0.07
N PRO A 27 8.62 10.11 -0.24
CA PRO A 27 8.59 9.18 -1.36
C PRO A 27 7.28 8.38 -1.41
N ALA A 28 6.82 8.03 -2.61
CA ALA A 28 5.53 7.37 -2.79
C ALA A 28 5.49 5.96 -2.17
N HIS A 29 6.62 5.23 -2.20
CA HIS A 29 6.73 3.91 -1.59
C HIS A 29 6.59 3.95 -0.07
N GLU A 30 7.02 5.02 0.61
CA GLU A 30 6.81 5.18 2.06
C GLU A 30 5.32 5.32 2.40
N LEU A 31 4.56 6.07 1.59
CA LEU A 31 3.11 6.19 1.76
C LEU A 31 2.41 4.84 1.51
N GLY A 32 2.86 4.09 0.50
CA GLY A 32 2.41 2.74 0.21
C GLY A 32 2.67 1.78 1.38
N ALA A 33 3.88 1.80 1.94
CA ALA A 33 4.27 0.98 3.08
C ALA A 33 3.38 1.25 4.32
N VAL A 34 3.09 2.52 4.62
CA VAL A 34 2.20 2.90 5.73
C VAL A 34 0.78 2.38 5.49
N ALA A 35 0.26 2.50 4.27
CA ALA A 35 -1.07 2.01 3.93
C ALA A 35 -1.16 0.47 4.04
N ILE A 36 -0.17 -0.26 3.51
CA ILE A 36 -0.11 -1.73 3.59
C ILE A 36 -0.01 -2.18 5.04
N LYS A 37 0.90 -1.59 5.83
CA LYS A 37 1.06 -1.92 7.25
C LYS A 37 -0.25 -1.73 8.03
N GLY A 38 -0.93 -0.61 7.83
CA GLY A 38 -2.22 -0.37 8.48
C GLY A 38 -3.33 -1.34 8.03
N ALA A 39 -3.29 -1.83 6.79
CA ALA A 39 -4.23 -2.84 6.30
C ALA A 39 -3.95 -4.21 6.94
N LEU A 40 -2.67 -4.61 7.02
CA LEU A 40 -2.24 -5.84 7.69
C LEU A 40 -2.62 -5.83 9.18
N GLU A 41 -2.32 -4.73 9.89
CA GLU A 41 -2.70 -4.57 11.31
C GLU A 41 -4.21 -4.75 11.55
N ARG A 42 -5.06 -4.22 10.66
CA ARG A 42 -6.53 -4.38 10.76
C ARG A 42 -7.02 -5.76 10.37
N SER A 43 -6.31 -6.43 9.45
CA SER A 43 -6.62 -7.79 9.04
C SER A 43 -6.20 -8.85 10.06
N GLY A 44 -5.21 -8.54 10.90
CA GLY A 44 -4.56 -9.52 11.78
C GLY A 44 -3.62 -10.49 11.05
N THR A 45 -3.44 -10.36 9.73
CA THR A 45 -2.51 -11.17 8.93
C THR A 45 -1.07 -10.78 9.24
N ALA A 46 -0.22 -11.78 9.48
CA ALA A 46 1.19 -11.54 9.71
C ALA A 46 1.90 -11.20 8.37
N PRO A 47 2.89 -10.30 8.34
CA PRO A 47 3.52 -9.88 7.10
C PRO A 47 4.18 -11.00 6.29
N ASP A 48 4.64 -12.06 6.96
CA ASP A 48 5.25 -13.25 6.35
C ASP A 48 4.24 -14.23 5.73
N GLU A 49 2.94 -14.04 5.96
CA GLU A 49 1.86 -14.78 5.31
C GLU A 49 1.44 -14.17 3.95
N VAL A 50 2.06 -13.04 3.54
CA VAL A 50 1.75 -12.36 2.28
C VAL A 50 2.65 -12.91 1.16
N ASP A 51 2.06 -13.65 0.23
CA ASP A 51 2.78 -14.20 -0.93
C ASP A 51 3.07 -13.15 -2.02
N GLU A 52 2.13 -12.24 -2.27
CA GLU A 52 2.19 -11.31 -3.40
C GLU A 52 1.64 -9.93 -3.05
N VAL A 53 2.27 -8.89 -3.60
CA VAL A 53 1.83 -7.50 -3.50
C VAL A 53 1.60 -6.94 -4.91
N ILE A 54 0.38 -6.46 -5.15
CA ILE A 54 0.02 -5.72 -6.37
C ILE A 54 -0.20 -4.25 -5.99
N LEU A 55 0.75 -3.38 -6.32
CA LEU A 55 0.70 -1.95 -6.00
C LEU A 55 0.63 -1.10 -7.28
N GLY A 56 -0.42 -0.29 -7.39
CA GLY A 56 -0.58 0.64 -8.50
C GLY A 56 0.18 1.96 -8.28
N GLN A 57 1.04 2.34 -9.23
CA GLN A 57 1.69 3.65 -9.27
C GLN A 57 1.81 4.15 -10.72
N ILE A 58 1.25 5.33 -11.01
CA ILE A 58 1.24 5.91 -12.36
C ILE A 58 2.60 6.56 -12.69
N LEU A 59 3.06 7.49 -11.86
CA LEU A 59 4.29 8.26 -12.09
C LEU A 59 5.44 7.65 -11.28
N THR A 60 6.24 6.80 -11.93
CA THR A 60 7.32 6.04 -11.28
C THR A 60 8.71 6.68 -11.43
N ALA A 61 8.83 7.77 -12.21
CA ALA A 61 10.09 8.47 -12.41
C ALA A 61 10.67 8.95 -11.06
N GLY A 62 11.95 8.65 -10.81
CA GLY A 62 12.63 9.03 -9.58
C GLY A 62 12.26 8.22 -8.33
N GLN A 63 11.46 7.16 -8.44
CA GLN A 63 11.04 6.32 -7.31
C GLN A 63 11.94 5.10 -7.06
N GLY A 64 13.03 4.93 -7.83
CA GLY A 64 13.93 3.77 -7.73
C GLY A 64 13.41 2.53 -8.45
N GLN A 65 14.07 1.39 -8.20
CA GLN A 65 13.72 0.12 -8.81
C GLN A 65 12.53 -0.52 -8.07
N ASN A 66 11.48 -0.86 -8.82
CA ASN A 66 10.28 -1.55 -8.32
C ASN A 66 9.72 -0.99 -6.99
N PRO A 67 9.02 0.16 -7.00
CA PRO A 67 8.49 0.81 -5.80
C PRO A 67 7.49 -0.02 -4.97
N ALA A 68 7.07 -1.20 -5.46
CA ALA A 68 6.24 -2.15 -4.73
C ALA A 68 7.04 -3.12 -3.84
N ARG A 69 8.37 -3.17 -3.98
CA ARG A 69 9.30 -3.97 -3.18
C ARG A 69 10.04 -3.10 -2.18
#